data_AF-A0A2C9L0K8-F1
#
_entry.id   AF-A0A2C9L0K8-F1
#
_cell.length_a   1.000
_cell.length_b   1.000
_cell.length_c   1.000
_cell.angle_alpha   90.00
_cell.angle_beta   90.00
_cell.angle_gamma   90.00
#
_symmetry.space_group_name_H-M   'P 1'
#
loop_
_entity.id
_entity.type
_entity.pdbx_description
1 polymer ?
#
loop_
_entity_poly.entity_id
_entity_poly.type
_entity_poly.pdbx_seq_one_letter_code
_entity_poly.pdbx_strand_id
1 'polypeptide(L)'
;FGLLETVITCIQDEFPKLKKYKTYICIGMSCACFLMALPCTCPGGDYVVTIMDHYGSDFAVLIVACFEVISVMWVYGVMRFLKDIEYMLGSRPHGWPYWVFCWTISSPLLIAVSF
;
A
#
# COMPACT_ATOMS: atom_id res chain seq x y z
N PHE A 1 13.29 -0.51 -4.93
CA PHE A 1 12.84 -0.98 -6.25
C PHE A 1 11.36 -1.28 -6.25
N GLY A 2 10.87 -2.18 -5.38
CA GLY A 2 9.43 -2.54 -5.31
C GLY A 2 8.47 -1.34 -5.18
N LEU A 3 8.69 -0.42 -4.23
CA LEU A 3 7.81 0.74 -4.05
C LEU A 3 7.71 1.62 -5.31
N LEU A 4 8.85 1.93 -5.94
CA LEU A 4 8.88 2.73 -7.16
C LEU A 4 8.17 2.02 -8.32
N GLU A 5 8.34 0.70 -8.45
CA GLU A 5 7.63 -0.10 -9.44
C GLU A 5 6.12 -0.17 -9.17
N THR A 6 5.71 -0.30 -7.91
CA THR A 6 4.28 -0.28 -7.54
C THR A 6 3.62 1.04 -7.90
N VAL A 7 4.27 2.18 -7.60
CA VAL A 7 3.76 3.52 -7.95
C VAL A 7 3.65 3.68 -9.47
N ILE A 8 4.66 3.24 -10.23
CA ILE A 8 4.60 3.28 -11.70
C ILE A 8 3.46 2.42 -12.23
N THR A 9 3.24 1.24 -11.65
CA THR A 9 2.19 0.32 -12.07
C THR A 9 0.80 0.90 -11.78
N CYS A 10 0.59 1.46 -10.58
CA CYS A 10 -0.66 2.15 -10.23
C CYS A 10 -1.00 3.27 -11.21
N ILE A 11 -0.03 4.14 -11.55
CA ILE A 11 -0.24 5.23 -12.52
C ILE A 11 -0.60 4.68 -13.91
N GLN A 12 0.03 3.57 -14.31
CA GLN A 12 -0.21 2.94 -15.61
C GLN A 12 -1.57 2.26 -15.70
N ASP A 13 -2.09 1.73 -14.59
CA ASP A 13 -3.40 1.09 -14.55
C ASP A 13 -4.53 2.09 -14.53
N GLU A 14 -4.34 3.25 -13.90
CA GLU A 14 -5.34 4.33 -13.91
C GLU A 14 -5.41 5.05 -15.27
N PHE A 15 -4.28 5.16 -15.99
CA PHE A 15 -4.23 5.74 -17.32
C PHE A 15 -3.67 4.79 -18.38
N PRO A 16 -4.50 3.96 -19.04
CA PRO A 16 -4.04 2.98 -20.03
C PRO A 16 -3.37 3.63 -21.25
N LYS A 17 -3.66 4.90 -21.55
CA LYS A 17 -3.01 5.68 -22.62
C LYS A 17 -1.54 5.98 -22.35
N LEU A 18 -1.14 6.04 -21.07
CA LEU A 18 0.22 6.35 -20.63
C LEU A 18 1.15 5.11 -20.66
N LYS A 19 0.60 3.90 -20.86
CA LYS A 19 1.42 2.66 -21.04
C LYS A 19 2.41 2.77 -22.21
N LYS A 20 2.09 3.55 -23.25
CA LYS A 20 2.97 3.77 -24.43
C LYS A 20 4.21 4.62 -24.11
N TYR A 21 4.18 5.43 -23.04
CA TYR A 21 5.26 6.34 -22.66
C TYR A 21 5.97 5.93 -21.36
N LYS A 22 6.00 4.61 -21.05
CA LYS A 22 6.59 4.05 -19.82
C LYS A 22 7.98 4.60 -19.50
N THR A 23 8.84 4.75 -20.51
CA THR A 23 10.20 5.28 -20.34
C THR A 23 10.21 6.73 -19.87
N TYR A 24 9.35 7.58 -20.42
CA TYR A 24 9.25 8.99 -20.04
C TYR A 24 8.72 9.17 -18.60
N ILE A 25 7.76 8.35 -18.20
CA ILE A 25 7.21 8.36 -16.83
C ILE A 25 8.28 7.93 -15.83
N CYS A 26 9.04 6.88 -16.14
CA CYS A 26 10.12 6.39 -15.28
C CYS A 26 11.20 7.47 -15.07
N ILE A 27 11.62 8.14 -16.13
CA ILE A 27 12.61 9.23 -16.05
C ILE A 27 12.04 10.44 -15.29
N GLY A 28 10.77 10.79 -15.53
CA GLY A 28 10.10 11.86 -14.79
C GLY A 28 10.04 11.58 -13.29
N MET A 29 9.66 10.37 -12.90
CA MET A 29 9.59 9.94 -11.50
C MET A 29 10.96 9.86 -10.84
N SER A 30 11.99 9.37 -11.54
CA SER A 30 13.35 9.32 -10.99
C SER A 30 13.93 10.72 -10.79
N CYS A 31 13.70 11.64 -11.73
CA CYS A 31 14.06 13.05 -11.57
C CYS A 31 13.32 13.71 -10.41
N ALA A 32 12.00 13.49 -10.28
CA ALA A 32 11.22 14.03 -9.16
C ALA A 32 11.71 13.50 -7.80
N CYS A 33 11.99 12.20 -7.71
CA CYS A 33 12.55 11.57 -6.51
C CYS A 33 13.92 12.15 -6.16
N PHE A 34 14.78 12.39 -7.17
CA PHE A 34 16.08 13.02 -6.96
C PHE A 34 15.94 14.45 -6.41
N LEU A 35 15.02 15.24 -6.96
CA LEU A 35 14.76 16.60 -6.46
C LEU A 35 14.22 16.61 -5.02
N MET A 36 13.32 15.69 -4.68
CA MET A 36 12.80 15.53 -3.31
C MET A 36 13.88 15.04 -2.33
N ALA A 37 14.88 14.31 -2.79
CA ALA A 37 15.99 13.84 -1.97
C ALA A 37 17.06 14.92 -1.68
N LEU A 38 17.15 15.97 -2.51
CA LEU A 38 18.11 17.07 -2.30
C LEU A 38 18.03 17.72 -0.90
N PRO A 39 16.85 18.17 -0.39
CA PRO A 39 16.76 18.77 0.94
C PRO A 39 17.17 17.82 2.07
N CYS A 40 17.05 16.50 1.87
CA CYS A 40 17.44 15.49 2.86
C CYS A 40 18.96 15.32 2.98
N THR A 41 19.75 15.82 2.02
CA THR A 41 21.22 15.69 2.00
C THR A 41 21.96 16.96 2.43
N CYS A 42 21.24 18.05 2.68
CA CYS A 42 21.79 19.29 3.21
C CYS A 42 22.24 19.13 4.69
N PRO A 43 23.15 20.00 5.20
CA PRO A 43 23.49 20.01 6.63
C PRO A 43 22.24 20.33 7.46
N GLY A 44 21.76 19.34 8.24
CA GLY A 44 20.46 19.38 8.93
C GLY A 44 19.39 18.45 8.33
N GLY A 45 19.71 17.70 7.27
CA GLY A 45 18.79 16.76 6.61
C GLY A 45 18.27 15.66 7.53
N ASP A 46 19.03 15.26 8.54
CA ASP A 46 18.61 14.27 9.56
C ASP A 46 17.31 14.68 10.27
N TYR A 47 17.13 15.97 10.56
CA TYR A 47 15.91 16.51 11.15
C TYR A 47 14.73 16.43 10.18
N VAL A 48 14.97 16.77 8.90
CA VAL A 48 13.95 16.70 7.85
C VAL A 48 13.49 15.26 7.61
N VAL A 49 14.44 14.31 7.60
CA VAL A 49 14.16 12.88 7.44
C VAL A 49 13.37 12.35 8.64
N THR A 50 13.73 12.74 9.87
CA THR A 50 13.04 12.29 11.08
C THR A 50 11.57 12.74 11.10
N ILE A 51 11.29 14.00 10.72
CA ILE A 51 9.91 14.49 10.62
C ILE A 51 9.14 13.75 9.53
N MET A 52 9.77 13.54 8.38
CA MET A 52 9.17 12.81 7.26
C MET A 52 8.85 11.36 7.62
N ASP A 53 9.70 10.69 8.38
CA ASP A 53 9.48 9.30 8.79
C ASP A 53 8.34 9.20 9.80
N HIS A 54 8.34 10.07 10.82
CA HIS A 54 7.34 10.05 11.88
C HIS A 54 5.93 10.44 11.39
N TYR A 55 5.81 11.46 10.55
CA TYR A 55 4.50 11.93 10.05
C TYR A 55 4.11 11.33 8.70
N GLY A 56 5.08 11.03 7.83
CA GLY A 56 4.83 10.65 6.44
C GLY A 56 4.74 9.15 6.20
N SER A 57 5.54 8.35 6.91
CA SER A 57 5.56 6.89 6.71
C SER A 57 4.64 6.18 7.70
N ASP A 58 4.85 6.41 8.99
CA ASP A 58 4.21 5.60 10.02
C ASP A 58 2.71 5.95 10.16
N PHE A 59 2.39 7.21 10.48
CA PHE A 59 1.01 7.63 10.72
C PHE A 59 0.10 7.53 9.47
N ALA A 60 0.61 7.92 8.30
CA ALA A 60 -0.16 7.91 7.07
C ALA A 60 -0.49 6.49 6.60
N VAL A 61 0.49 5.57 6.64
CA VAL A 61 0.27 4.18 6.22
C VAL A 61 -0.69 3.46 7.16
N LEU A 62 -0.62 3.72 8.47
CA LEU A 62 -1.56 3.16 9.45
C LEU A 62 -3.01 3.57 9.15
N ILE A 63 -3.26 4.85 8.88
CA ILE A 63 -4.60 5.33 8.53
C ILE A 63 -5.11 4.69 7.23
N VAL A 64 -4.27 4.65 6.19
CA VAL A 64 -4.64 4.03 4.90
C VAL A 64 -4.96 2.55 5.08
N ALA A 65 -4.13 1.81 5.82
CA ALA A 65 -4.35 0.40 6.10
C ALA A 65 -5.63 0.16 6.92
N CYS A 66 -5.93 1.03 7.91
CA CYS A 66 -7.20 1.01 8.64
C CYS A 66 -8.40 1.09 7.68
N PHE A 67 -8.40 2.08 6.79
CA PHE A 67 -9.49 2.26 5.84
C PHE A 67 -9.59 1.12 4.83
N GLU A 68 -8.48 0.58 4.36
CA GLU A 68 -8.46 -0.56 3.44
C GLU A 68 -9.09 -1.80 4.09
N VAL A 69 -8.71 -2.13 5.32
CA VAL A 69 -9.25 -3.28 6.06
C VAL A 69 -10.74 -3.09 6.35
N ILE A 70 -11.17 -1.91 6.82
CA ILE A 70 -12.59 -1.62 7.05
C ILE A 70 -13.38 -1.74 5.75
N SER A 71 -12.84 -1.22 4.64
CA SER A 71 -13.48 -1.28 3.33
C SER A 71 -13.66 -2.73 2.85
N VAL A 72 -12.63 -3.57 2.97
CA VAL A 72 -12.75 -4.98 2.55
C VAL A 72 -13.70 -5.77 3.46
N MET A 73 -13.62 -5.58 4.78
CA MET A 73 -14.40 -6.39 5.73
C MET A 73 -15.87 -5.98 5.80
N TRP A 74 -16.17 -4.68 5.85
CA TRP A 74 -17.52 -4.16 6.03
C TRP A 74 -18.21 -3.74 4.72
N VAL A 75 -17.50 -3.14 3.77
CA VAL A 75 -18.10 -2.64 2.52
C VAL A 75 -18.16 -3.75 1.46
N TYR A 76 -17.05 -4.46 1.24
CA TYR A 76 -17.02 -5.57 0.28
C TYR A 76 -17.68 -6.85 0.84
N GLY A 77 -17.50 -7.09 2.14
CA GLY A 77 -18.11 -8.20 2.87
C GLY A 77 -17.27 -9.46 2.83
N VAL A 78 -16.97 -10.00 4.01
CA VAL A 78 -16.08 -11.15 4.22
C VAL A 78 -16.47 -12.38 3.38
N MET A 79 -17.76 -12.66 3.23
CA MET A 79 -18.22 -13.82 2.44
C MET A 79 -17.93 -13.70 0.93
N ARG A 80 -17.92 -12.47 0.38
CA ARG A 80 -17.61 -12.24 -1.04
C ARG A 80 -16.13 -12.37 -1.29
N PHE A 81 -15.31 -11.74 -0.44
CA PHE A 81 -13.85 -11.87 -0.47
C PHE A 81 -13.40 -13.34 -0.44
N LEU A 82 -14.07 -14.14 0.38
CA LEU A 82 -13.79 -15.55 0.53
C LEU A 82 -14.13 -16.38 -0.71
N LYS A 83 -15.20 -16.01 -1.41
CA LYS A 83 -15.59 -16.63 -2.68
C LYS A 83 -14.60 -16.30 -3.80
N ASP A 84 -14.04 -15.09 -3.80
CA ASP A 84 -13.03 -14.69 -4.78
C ASP A 84 -11.71 -15.44 -4.55
N ILE A 85 -11.31 -15.66 -3.29
CA ILE A 85 -10.14 -16.48 -2.95
C ILE A 85 -10.34 -17.93 -3.41
N GLU A 86 -11.51 -18.51 -3.17
CA GLU A 86 -11.84 -19.87 -3.63
C GLU A 86 -11.80 -19.97 -5.16
N TYR A 87 -12.27 -18.93 -5.86
CA TYR A 87 -12.19 -18.84 -7.31
C TYR A 87 -10.75 -18.73 -7.83
N MET A 88 -9.89 -17.96 -7.16
CA MET A 88 -8.49 -17.78 -7.56
C MET A 88 -7.61 -19.00 -7.29
N LEU A 89 -7.79 -19.69 -6.15
CA LEU A 89 -6.97 -20.86 -5.80
C LEU A 89 -7.52 -22.18 -6.35
N GLY A 90 -8.77 -22.23 -6.81
CA GLY A 90 -9.39 -23.44 -7.38
C GLY A 90 -9.60 -24.58 -6.36
N SER A 91 -9.34 -24.35 -5.08
CA SER A 91 -9.51 -25.32 -3.99
C SER A 91 -9.75 -24.59 -2.66
N ARG A 92 -10.58 -25.18 -1.79
CA ARG A 92 -10.86 -24.62 -0.46
C ARG A 92 -9.66 -24.86 0.46
N PRO A 93 -9.06 -23.83 1.07
CA PRO A 93 -7.98 -24.04 2.04
C PRO A 93 -8.52 -24.78 3.28
N HIS A 94 -7.88 -25.89 3.66
CA HIS A 94 -8.17 -26.61 4.92
C HIS A 94 -7.77 -25.71 6.11
N GLY A 95 -8.72 -25.39 7.00
CA GLY A 95 -8.54 -24.37 8.06
C GLY A 95 -9.20 -23.01 7.78
N TRP A 96 -10.12 -22.98 6.82
CA TRP A 96 -10.87 -21.84 6.27
C TRP A 96 -11.38 -20.77 7.28
N PRO A 97 -12.10 -21.09 8.37
CA PRO A 97 -12.57 -20.05 9.30
C PRO A 97 -11.46 -19.42 10.14
N TYR A 98 -10.34 -20.11 10.35
CA TYR A 98 -9.20 -19.58 11.10
C TYR A 98 -8.46 -18.49 10.32
N TRP A 99 -8.26 -18.66 9.02
CA TRP A 99 -7.64 -17.65 8.17
C TRP A 99 -8.50 -16.40 8.01
N VAL A 100 -9.80 -16.59 7.85
CA VAL A 100 -10.76 -15.48 7.77
C VAL A 100 -10.83 -14.72 9.10
N PHE A 101 -10.96 -15.43 10.23
CA PHE A 101 -10.97 -14.80 11.54
C PHE A 101 -9.65 -14.09 11.83
N CYS A 102 -8.51 -14.70 11.49
CA CYS A 102 -7.20 -14.08 11.60
C CYS A 102 -7.13 -12.80 10.76
N TRP A 103 -7.52 -12.80 9.49
CA TRP A 103 -7.42 -11.61 8.65
C TRP A 103 -8.45 -10.51 8.94
N THR A 104 -9.66 -10.89 9.34
CA THR A 104 -10.74 -9.94 9.66
C THR A 104 -10.55 -9.31 11.03
N ILE A 105 -9.93 -9.99 12.00
CA ILE A 105 -9.83 -9.50 13.38
C ILE A 105 -8.40 -9.14 13.77
N SER A 106 -7.38 -9.89 13.34
CA SER A 106 -5.99 -9.53 13.68
C SER A 106 -5.54 -8.26 12.97
N SER A 107 -5.87 -8.08 11.69
CA SER A 107 -5.45 -6.89 10.92
C SER A 107 -5.97 -5.57 11.51
N PRO A 108 -7.28 -5.39 11.79
CA PRO A 108 -7.76 -4.14 12.36
C PRO A 108 -7.35 -3.98 13.84
N LEU A 109 -7.21 -5.07 14.61
CA LEU A 109 -6.72 -4.99 15.99
C LEU A 109 -5.25 -4.56 16.06
N LEU A 110 -4.39 -5.09 15.20
CA LEU A 110 -2.97 -4.72 15.18
C LEU A 110 -2.79 -3.25 14.81
N ILE A 111 -3.58 -2.75 13.86
CA ILE A 111 -3.53 -1.33 13.48
C ILE A 111 -4.13 -0.45 14.59
N ALA A 112 -5.22 -0.88 15.25
CA ALA A 112 -5.80 -0.14 16.38
C ALA A 112 -4.90 -0.11 17.63
N VAL A 113 -4.07 -1.13 17.84
CA VAL A 113 -3.12 -1.23 18.98
C VAL A 113 -1.82 -0.47 18.72
N SER A 114 -1.50 -0.16 17.47
CA SER A 114 -0.28 0.60 17.09
C SER A 114 -0.47 2.12 17.11
N PHE A 115 -1.64 2.61 17.52
CA PHE A 115 -1.89 4.00 17.89
C PHE A 115 -1.59 4.28 19.37
#